data_AF-A0A1R3L3A2-F1
#
_entry.id   AF-A0A1R3L3A2-F1
#
_cell.length_a   1.000
_cell.length_b   1.000
_cell.length_c   1.000
_cell.angle_alpha   90.00
_cell.angle_beta   90.00
_cell.angle_gamma   90.00
#
_symmetry.space_group_name_H-M   'P 1'
#
loop_
_entity.id
_entity.type
_entity.pdbx_description
1 polymer ?
#
loop_
_entity_poly.entity_id
_entity_poly.type
_entity_poly.pdbx_seq_one_letter_code
_entity_poly.pdbx_strand_id
1 'polypeptide(L)'
;MAALSRSPSLTARMALIGVVALNVLAGLFYFRLDLTEDRRYSLSDATRNILDQLEDEVYVKVYLDGDLNPGFRHLRESIRETLEEFKAHSGGHLEYRFIDPSAESDAQKRNTLYDALTEKGLIPTNVVEGGEDSRSQKLVWPGALLTFQNKETSVQLLKGNISQSAQENLNLSAENVEYSLATALRELTQ
;
A
#
# COMPACT_ATOMS: atom_id res chain seq x y z
N MET A 1 55.53 -52.56 -11.41
CA MET A 1 54.96 -51.45 -10.59
C MET A 1 53.52 -51.81 -10.27
N ALA A 2 53.21 -52.27 -9.05
CA ALA A 2 51.84 -52.59 -8.63
C ALA A 2 51.38 -51.52 -7.63
N ALA A 3 50.37 -50.74 -8.00
CA ALA A 3 49.78 -49.71 -7.15
C ALA A 3 48.93 -50.37 -6.07
N LEU A 4 49.39 -50.31 -4.81
CA LEU A 4 48.62 -50.73 -3.64
C LEU A 4 47.49 -49.71 -3.40
N SER A 5 46.29 -50.03 -3.87
CA SER A 5 45.06 -49.34 -3.48
C SER A 5 44.81 -49.55 -1.99
N ARG A 6 45.16 -48.54 -1.16
CA ARG A 6 44.83 -48.55 0.27
C ARG A 6 43.32 -48.35 0.43
N SER A 7 42.61 -49.41 0.81
CA SER A 7 41.20 -49.30 1.15
C SER A 7 41.03 -48.37 2.37
N PRO A 8 40.05 -47.45 2.38
CA PRO A 8 39.86 -46.53 3.49
C PRO A 8 39.56 -47.30 4.79
N SER A 9 40.22 -46.88 5.88
CA SER A 9 40.05 -47.45 7.22
C SER A 9 38.60 -47.31 7.69
N LEU A 10 38.17 -48.21 8.59
CA LEU A 10 36.82 -48.18 9.16
C LEU A 10 36.48 -46.80 9.77
N THR A 11 37.47 -46.16 10.39
CA THR A 11 37.37 -44.80 10.93
C THR A 11 37.04 -43.75 9.87
N ALA A 12 37.66 -43.82 8.69
CA ALA A 12 37.39 -42.89 7.60
C ALA A 12 35.97 -43.07 7.02
N ARG A 13 35.47 -44.32 6.99
CA ARG A 13 34.10 -44.61 6.55
C ARG A 13 33.06 -44.07 7.52
N MET A 14 33.29 -44.23 8.83
CA MET A 14 32.40 -43.70 9.87
C MET A 14 32.40 -42.16 9.87
N ALA A 15 33.56 -41.53 9.70
CA ALA A 15 33.64 -40.08 9.57
C ALA A 15 32.87 -39.57 8.35
N LEU A 16 32.99 -40.23 7.20
CA LEU A 16 32.24 -39.88 6.00
C LEU A 16 30.73 -40.01 6.19
N ILE A 17 30.27 -41.10 6.81
CA ILE A 17 28.84 -41.29 7.14
C ILE A 17 28.37 -40.17 8.07
N GLY A 18 29.17 -39.79 9.07
CA GLY A 18 28.86 -38.69 9.97
C GLY A 18 28.70 -37.35 9.25
N VAL A 19 29.61 -37.03 8.33
CA VAL A 19 29.54 -35.80 7.52
C VAL A 19 28.32 -35.80 6.61
N VAL A 20 28.01 -36.93 5.96
CA VAL A 20 26.82 -37.07 5.11
C VAL A 20 25.54 -36.94 5.93
N ALA A 21 25.47 -37.58 7.10
CA ALA A 21 24.32 -37.48 7.99
C ALA A 21 24.11 -36.04 8.50
N LEU A 22 25.20 -35.35 8.88
CA LEU A 22 25.15 -33.95 9.28
C LEU A 22 24.67 -33.05 8.13
N ASN A 23 25.10 -33.31 6.90
CA ASN A 23 24.67 -32.56 5.71
C ASN A 23 23.18 -32.79 5.42
N VAL A 24 22.70 -34.04 5.52
CA VAL A 24 21.27 -34.38 5.37
C VAL A 24 20.45 -33.72 6.47
N LEU A 25 20.89 -33.79 7.73
CA LEU A 25 20.22 -33.15 8.85
C LEU A 25 20.20 -31.62 8.71
N ALA A 26 21.28 -31.01 8.22
CA ALA A 26 21.32 -29.57 7.91
C ALA A 26 20.37 -29.20 6.77
N GLY A 27 20.19 -30.07 5.77
CA GLY A 27 19.19 -29.90 4.71
C GLY A 27 17.74 -30.06 5.22
N LEU A 28 17.50 -30.90 6.21
CA LEU A 28 16.17 -31.10 6.82
C LEU A 28 15.83 -30.01 7.85
N PHE A 29 16.83 -29.43 8.52
CA PHE A 29 16.70 -28.30 9.45
C PHE A 29 16.85 -26.93 8.79
N TYR A 30 16.76 -26.84 7.46
CA TYR A 30 16.52 -25.57 6.79
C TYR A 30 15.09 -25.11 7.15
N PHE A 31 14.96 -24.54 8.35
CA PHE A 31 13.84 -23.74 8.75
C PHE A 31 13.80 -22.59 7.74
N ARG A 32 12.93 -22.71 6.74
CA ARG A 32 12.53 -21.59 5.91
C ARG A 32 11.84 -20.62 6.86
N LEU A 33 12.62 -19.76 7.51
CA LEU A 33 12.14 -18.41 7.79
C LEU A 33 11.81 -17.87 6.41
N ASP A 34 10.53 -17.87 6.11
CA ASP A 34 9.96 -17.35 4.89
C ASP A 34 10.19 -15.83 4.88
N LEU A 35 11.42 -15.42 4.58
CA LEU A 35 11.77 -14.03 4.30
C LEU A 35 11.33 -13.64 2.88
N THR A 36 10.71 -14.58 2.15
CA THR A 36 10.01 -14.36 0.88
C THR A 36 8.52 -14.09 1.08
N GLU A 37 8.00 -14.23 2.31
CA GLU A 37 6.74 -13.64 2.71
C GLU A 37 6.96 -12.14 2.83
N ASP A 38 6.87 -11.53 1.66
CA ASP A 38 6.91 -10.12 1.40
C ASP A 38 5.83 -9.45 2.26
N ARG A 39 6.18 -9.10 3.49
CA ARG A 39 5.39 -8.28 4.43
C ARG A 39 5.01 -6.90 3.88
N ARG A 40 5.25 -6.63 2.59
CA ARG A 40 4.75 -5.45 1.88
C ARG A 40 3.22 -5.31 1.93
N TYR A 41 2.50 -6.40 2.20
CA TYR A 41 1.03 -6.37 2.37
C TYR A 41 0.56 -6.40 3.82
N SER A 42 1.47 -6.43 4.81
CA SER A 42 1.09 -6.39 6.22
C SER A 42 1.34 -5.00 6.79
N LEU A 43 0.36 -4.46 7.50
CA LEU A 43 0.50 -3.19 8.22
C LEU A 43 1.75 -3.20 9.10
N SER A 44 2.49 -2.10 9.08
CA SER A 44 3.60 -1.87 9.99
C SER A 44 3.13 -1.86 11.44
N ASP A 45 4.00 -2.26 12.36
CA ASP A 45 3.70 -2.27 13.80
C ASP A 45 3.29 -0.89 14.31
N ALA A 46 3.85 0.17 13.73
CA ALA A 46 3.48 1.55 14.05
C ALA A 46 2.03 1.85 13.67
N THR A 47 1.59 1.45 12.46
CA THR A 47 0.21 1.60 12.00
C THR A 47 -0.76 0.80 12.87
N ARG A 48 -0.42 -0.45 13.20
CA ARG A 48 -1.24 -1.30 14.10
C ARG A 48 -1.46 -0.63 15.46
N ASN A 49 -0.40 -0.12 16.08
CA ASN A 49 -0.50 0.56 17.37
C ASN A 49 -1.41 1.80 17.32
N ILE A 50 -1.41 2.55 16.21
CA ILE A 50 -2.30 3.70 16.03
C ILE A 50 -3.76 3.23 15.96
N LEU A 51 -4.02 2.17 15.19
CA LEU A 51 -5.37 1.62 15.00
C LEU A 51 -5.94 0.99 16.28
N ASP A 52 -5.11 0.28 17.05
CA ASP A 52 -5.49 -0.33 18.32
C ASP A 52 -5.84 0.70 19.41
N GLN A 53 -5.36 1.94 19.26
CA GLN A 53 -5.58 3.04 20.20
C GLN A 53 -6.77 3.94 19.82
N LEU A 54 -7.51 3.61 18.77
CA LEU A 54 -8.70 4.36 18.38
C LEU A 54 -9.81 4.17 19.41
N GLU A 55 -10.20 5.27 20.07
CA GLU A 55 -11.27 5.29 21.07
C GLU A 55 -12.65 5.68 20.48
N ASP A 56 -12.69 6.14 19.22
CA ASP A 56 -13.89 6.61 18.53
C ASP A 56 -13.78 6.34 17.02
N GLU A 57 -14.87 6.53 16.28
CA GLU A 57 -14.95 6.24 14.85
C GLU A 57 -14.17 7.25 13.99
N VAL A 58 -13.34 6.71 13.11
CA VAL A 58 -12.62 7.41 12.05
C VAL A 58 -13.37 7.20 10.74
N TYR A 59 -13.74 8.29 10.10
CA TYR A 59 -14.35 8.28 8.78
C TYR A 59 -13.36 8.72 7.71
N VAL A 60 -13.10 7.87 6.73
CA VAL A 60 -12.21 8.16 5.60
C VAL A 60 -13.02 8.31 4.30
N LYS A 61 -13.04 9.52 3.75
CA LYS A 61 -13.65 9.80 2.43
C LYS A 61 -12.54 9.91 1.40
N VAL A 62 -12.46 8.96 0.49
CA VAL A 62 -11.48 8.95 -0.61
C VAL A 62 -12.15 9.49 -1.87
N TYR A 63 -11.60 10.55 -2.47
CA TYR A 63 -12.20 11.23 -3.64
C TYR A 63 -11.69 10.68 -4.98
N LEU A 64 -11.33 9.39 -5.00
CA LEU A 64 -10.74 8.70 -6.15
C LEU A 64 -11.67 7.57 -6.61
N ASP A 65 -12.76 7.92 -7.30
CA ASP A 65 -13.71 6.96 -7.85
C ASP A 65 -14.24 7.38 -9.21
N GLY A 66 -15.06 6.53 -9.82
CA GLY A 66 -15.66 6.75 -11.14
C GLY A 66 -14.83 6.17 -12.28
N ASP A 67 -14.95 6.77 -13.45
CA ASP A 67 -14.20 6.32 -14.64
C ASP A 67 -12.73 6.78 -14.55
N LEU A 68 -11.84 5.85 -14.21
CA LEU A 68 -10.42 6.09 -13.96
C LEU A 68 -9.59 5.33 -14.97
N ASN A 69 -8.49 5.93 -15.45
CA ASN A 69 -7.50 5.23 -16.27
C ASN A 69 -6.82 4.07 -15.48
N PRO A 70 -6.11 3.14 -16.14
CA PRO A 70 -5.50 1.99 -15.48
C PRO A 70 -4.60 2.33 -14.28
N GLY A 71 -3.82 3.41 -14.37
CA GLY A 71 -2.91 3.80 -13.30
C GLY A 71 -3.63 4.32 -12.05
N PHE A 72 -4.67 5.13 -12.21
CA PHE A 72 -5.50 5.57 -11.07
C PHE A 72 -6.35 4.44 -10.50
N ARG A 73 -6.80 3.47 -11.32
CA ARG A 73 -7.47 2.27 -10.81
C ARG A 73 -6.54 1.46 -9.92
N HIS A 74 -5.27 1.31 -10.29
CA HIS A 74 -4.29 0.62 -9.46
C HIS A 74 -4.06 1.34 -8.12
N LEU A 75 -3.91 2.68 -8.13
CA LEU A 75 -3.80 3.47 -6.91
C LEU A 75 -5.05 3.34 -6.03
N ARG A 76 -6.25 3.44 -6.62
CA ARG A 76 -7.53 3.27 -5.91
C ARG A 76 -7.61 1.90 -5.24
N GLU A 77 -7.14 0.86 -5.93
CA GLU A 77 -7.14 -0.50 -5.39
C GLU A 77 -6.20 -0.65 -4.20
N SER A 78 -4.98 -0.13 -4.31
CA SER A 78 -4.03 -0.11 -3.19
C SER A 78 -4.58 0.65 -1.97
N ILE A 79 -5.30 1.77 -2.19
CA ILE A 79 -6.00 2.51 -1.13
C ILE A 79 -7.09 1.66 -0.50
N ARG A 80 -7.90 0.96 -1.30
CA ARG A 80 -8.97 0.09 -0.83
C ARG A 80 -8.41 -1.03 0.04
N GLU A 81 -7.41 -1.75 -0.44
CA GLU A 81 -6.76 -2.85 0.29
C GLU A 81 -6.18 -2.37 1.62
N THR A 82 -5.48 -1.23 1.62
CA THR A 82 -4.93 -0.65 2.85
C THR A 82 -6.03 -0.27 3.85
N LEU A 83 -7.12 0.35 3.39
CA LEU A 83 -8.23 0.75 4.27
C LEU A 83 -9.02 -0.47 4.79
N GLU A 84 -9.07 -1.57 4.04
CA GLU A 84 -9.63 -2.84 4.51
C GLU A 84 -8.81 -3.43 5.65
N GLU A 85 -7.48 -3.43 5.52
CA GLU A 85 -6.58 -3.84 6.59
C GLU A 85 -6.70 -2.91 7.81
N PHE A 86 -6.81 -1.60 7.60
CA PHE A 86 -7.02 -0.64 8.69
C PHE A 86 -8.33 -0.92 9.42
N LYS A 87 -9.41 -1.16 8.66
CA LYS A 87 -10.72 -1.49 9.23
C LYS A 87 -10.66 -2.78 10.05
N ALA A 88 -10.03 -3.82 9.53
CA ALA A 88 -9.86 -5.11 10.22
C ALA A 88 -9.06 -4.97 11.53
N HIS A 89 -8.11 -4.03 11.59
CA HIS A 89 -7.26 -3.79 12.77
C HIS A 89 -7.72 -2.65 13.69
N SER A 90 -8.73 -1.87 13.30
CA SER A 90 -9.27 -0.76 14.12
C SER A 90 -10.25 -1.18 15.22
N GLY A 91 -10.59 -2.47 15.32
CA GLY A 91 -11.62 -2.95 16.25
C GLY A 91 -13.05 -2.49 15.89
N GLY A 92 -13.28 -2.06 14.65
CA GLY A 92 -14.57 -1.53 14.17
C GLY A 92 -14.67 0.00 14.19
N HIS A 93 -13.62 0.70 14.61
CA HIS A 93 -13.59 2.17 14.70
C HIS A 93 -13.15 2.85 13.40
N LEU A 94 -13.14 2.16 12.26
CA LEU A 94 -12.79 2.77 10.98
C LEU A 94 -13.80 2.41 9.89
N GLU A 95 -14.34 3.45 9.28
CA GLU A 95 -15.23 3.35 8.13
C GLU A 95 -14.67 4.18 6.97
N TYR A 96 -14.83 3.68 5.76
CA TYR A 96 -14.36 4.38 4.57
C TYR A 96 -15.36 4.31 3.42
N ARG A 97 -15.26 5.28 2.51
CA ARG A 97 -16.00 5.27 1.25
C ARG A 97 -15.22 5.98 0.15
N PHE A 98 -15.42 5.49 -1.07
CA PHE A 98 -14.95 6.13 -2.29
C PHE A 98 -16.06 7.05 -2.84
N ILE A 99 -15.66 8.21 -3.36
CA ILE A 99 -16.55 9.25 -3.88
C ILE A 99 -15.97 9.71 -5.22
N ASP A 100 -16.82 9.81 -6.25
CA ASP A 100 -16.49 10.51 -7.50
C ASP A 100 -16.98 11.97 -7.40
N PRO A 101 -16.09 12.96 -7.24
CA PRO A 101 -16.47 14.37 -7.21
C PRO A 101 -17.11 14.87 -8.50
N SER A 102 -16.86 14.18 -9.62
CA SER A 102 -17.36 14.55 -10.94
C SER A 102 -18.76 14.01 -11.24
N ALA A 103 -19.28 13.12 -10.39
CA ALA A 103 -20.59 12.49 -10.59
C ALA A 103 -21.78 13.47 -10.40
N GLU A 104 -21.55 14.63 -9.77
CA GLU A 104 -22.57 15.67 -9.64
C GLU A 104 -22.89 16.30 -11.00
N SER A 105 -24.13 16.12 -11.44
CA SER A 105 -24.64 16.64 -12.71
C SER A 105 -24.74 18.17 -12.74
N ASP A 106 -25.06 18.80 -11.61
CA ASP A 106 -25.17 20.24 -11.46
C ASP A 106 -23.77 20.88 -11.41
N ALA A 107 -23.46 21.71 -12.40
CA ALA A 107 -22.15 22.34 -12.51
C ALA A 107 -21.82 23.29 -11.34
N GLN A 108 -22.82 23.98 -10.79
CA GLN A 108 -22.63 24.90 -9.67
C GLN A 108 -22.23 24.10 -8.42
N LYS A 109 -22.99 23.04 -8.11
CA LYS A 109 -22.72 22.18 -6.94
C LYS A 109 -21.38 21.47 -7.05
N ARG A 110 -21.04 20.98 -8.24
CA ARG A 110 -19.76 20.33 -8.52
C ARG A 110 -18.58 21.28 -8.30
N ASN A 111 -18.68 22.51 -8.81
CA ASN A 111 -17.63 23.51 -8.60
C ASN A 111 -17.51 23.91 -7.12
N THR A 112 -18.62 24.07 -6.40
CA THR A 112 -18.59 24.30 -4.94
C THR A 112 -17.91 23.15 -4.19
N LEU A 113 -18.14 21.90 -4.59
CA LEU A 113 -17.41 20.76 -4.03
C LEU A 113 -15.91 20.85 -4.33
N TYR A 114 -15.52 21.20 -5.55
CA TYR A 114 -14.12 21.35 -5.94
C TYR A 114 -13.41 22.44 -5.14
N ASP A 115 -14.07 23.58 -4.95
CA ASP A 115 -13.55 24.68 -4.13
C ASP A 115 -13.35 24.21 -2.68
N ALA A 116 -14.34 23.53 -2.10
CA ALA A 116 -14.26 23.01 -0.74
C ALA A 116 -13.15 21.96 -0.55
N LEU A 117 -12.91 21.10 -1.55
CA LEU A 117 -11.80 20.13 -1.50
C LEU A 117 -10.44 20.83 -1.59
N THR A 118 -10.33 21.87 -2.43
CA THR A 118 -9.13 22.68 -2.58
C THR A 118 -8.82 23.47 -1.30
N GLU A 119 -9.83 24.07 -0.67
CA GLU A 119 -9.69 24.76 0.62
C GLU A 119 -9.22 23.81 1.72
N LYS A 120 -9.67 22.55 1.67
CA LYS A 120 -9.18 21.48 2.55
C LYS A 120 -7.79 20.96 2.17
N GLY A 121 -7.13 21.51 1.14
CA GLY A 121 -5.76 21.17 0.74
C GLY A 121 -5.64 19.99 -0.22
N LEU A 122 -6.74 19.47 -0.77
CA LEU A 122 -6.69 18.44 -1.82
C LEU A 122 -6.49 19.11 -3.17
N ILE A 123 -5.51 18.63 -3.94
CA ILE A 123 -5.17 19.20 -5.24
C ILE A 123 -5.61 18.24 -6.33
N PRO A 124 -6.42 18.69 -7.30
CA PRO A 124 -6.80 17.86 -8.42
C PRO A 124 -5.66 17.74 -9.44
N THR A 125 -5.65 16.63 -10.18
CA THR A 125 -4.70 16.41 -11.28
C THR A 125 -5.46 16.22 -12.59
N ASN A 126 -4.92 16.80 -13.66
CA ASN A 126 -5.45 16.62 -15.00
C ASN A 126 -4.87 15.35 -15.62
N VAL A 127 -5.74 14.45 -16.02
CA VAL A 127 -5.38 13.18 -16.66
C VAL A 127 -5.79 13.27 -18.12
N VAL A 128 -4.84 13.01 -19.01
CA VAL A 128 -5.14 12.88 -20.44
C VAL A 128 -5.51 11.43 -20.70
N GLU A 129 -6.71 11.23 -21.23
CA GLU A 129 -7.26 9.93 -21.59
C GLU A 129 -7.47 9.87 -23.10
N GLY A 130 -6.93 8.81 -23.73
CA GLY A 130 -7.02 8.53 -25.16
C GLY A 130 -5.68 8.52 -25.92
N GLY A 131 -5.74 8.09 -27.18
CA GLY A 131 -4.59 8.01 -28.12
C GLY A 131 -4.38 9.30 -28.93
N GLU A 132 -3.50 9.27 -29.95
CA GLU A 132 -3.15 10.44 -30.77
C GLU A 132 -4.34 11.25 -31.33
N ASP A 133 -5.47 10.58 -31.63
CA ASP A 133 -6.63 11.18 -32.29
C ASP A 133 -7.77 11.69 -31.36
N SER A 134 -7.79 11.32 -30.07
CA SER A 134 -8.80 11.84 -29.12
C SER A 134 -8.20 12.05 -27.74
N ARG A 135 -7.86 13.31 -27.43
CA ARG A 135 -7.40 13.71 -26.09
C ARG A 135 -8.58 14.22 -25.30
N SER A 136 -9.11 13.39 -24.40
CA SER A 136 -10.05 13.84 -23.37
C SER A 136 -9.26 14.19 -22.11
N GLN A 137 -9.48 15.38 -21.55
CA GLN A 137 -8.90 15.76 -20.27
C GLN A 137 -9.94 15.53 -19.17
N LYS A 138 -9.59 14.69 -18.20
CA LYS A 138 -10.42 14.44 -17.02
C LYS A 138 -9.71 14.91 -15.76
N LEU A 139 -10.46 15.59 -14.90
CA LEU A 139 -9.99 15.99 -13.58
C LEU A 139 -10.14 14.81 -12.61
N VAL A 140 -9.08 14.50 -11.88
CA VAL A 140 -9.05 13.42 -10.87
C VAL A 140 -8.60 13.99 -9.54
N TRP A 141 -9.19 13.51 -8.44
CA TRP A 141 -8.93 13.97 -7.07
C TRP A 141 -8.27 12.88 -6.22
N PRO A 142 -6.96 12.63 -6.36
CA PRO A 142 -6.29 11.53 -5.68
C PRO A 142 -5.92 11.90 -4.25
N GLY A 143 -6.93 12.12 -3.41
CA GLY A 143 -6.78 12.46 -2.00
C GLY A 143 -7.93 11.93 -1.14
N ALA A 144 -7.70 11.96 0.17
CA ALA A 144 -8.68 11.54 1.16
C ALA A 144 -8.85 12.57 2.26
N LEU A 145 -10.02 12.57 2.88
CA LEU A 145 -10.38 13.37 4.04
C LEU A 145 -10.71 12.44 5.19
N LEU A 146 -10.00 12.60 6.30
CA LEU A 146 -10.16 11.81 7.50
C LEU A 146 -10.84 12.68 8.56
N THR A 147 -11.86 12.13 9.22
CA THR A 147 -12.58 12.80 10.31
C THR A 147 -12.56 11.89 11.53
N PHE A 148 -12.26 12.46 12.69
CA PHE A 148 -12.26 11.79 13.99
C PHE A 148 -12.78 12.79 15.02
N GLN A 149 -13.89 12.46 15.67
CA GLN A 149 -14.63 13.40 16.53
C GLN A 149 -14.91 14.72 15.79
N ASN A 150 -14.41 15.85 16.32
CA ASN A 150 -14.59 17.18 15.74
C ASN A 150 -13.35 17.66 14.96
N LYS A 151 -12.36 16.79 14.77
CA LYS A 151 -11.14 17.08 14.01
C LYS A 151 -11.25 16.51 12.60
N GLU A 152 -10.62 17.18 11.66
CA GLU A 152 -10.56 16.76 10.27
C GLU A 152 -9.15 17.03 9.72
N THR A 153 -8.64 16.11 8.92
CA THR A 153 -7.38 16.28 8.19
C THR A 153 -7.50 15.73 6.78
N SER A 154 -6.72 16.26 5.85
CA SER A 154 -6.68 15.82 4.47
C SER A 154 -5.32 15.23 4.11
N VAL A 155 -5.32 14.30 3.17
CA VAL A 155 -4.09 13.68 2.69
C VAL A 155 -4.11 13.57 1.17
N GLN A 156 -3.08 14.13 0.54
CA GLN A 156 -2.83 13.93 -0.89
C GLN A 156 -2.14 12.57 -1.08
N LEU A 157 -2.84 11.65 -1.77
CA LEU A 157 -2.42 10.27 -1.98
C LEU A 157 -1.59 10.09 -3.25
N LEU A 158 -1.81 10.93 -4.28
CA LEU A 158 -0.87 11.03 -5.39
C LEU A 158 0.31 11.91 -5.00
N LYS A 159 1.50 11.33 -4.92
CA LYS A 159 2.77 12.05 -4.82
C LYS A 159 3.30 12.32 -6.23
N GLY A 160 3.49 13.59 -6.55
CA GLY A 160 4.06 13.99 -7.83
C GLY A 160 5.53 14.36 -7.68
N ASN A 161 6.40 13.68 -8.42
CA ASN A 161 7.77 14.14 -8.67
C ASN A 161 7.90 14.54 -10.14
N ILE A 162 8.34 15.78 -10.38
CA ILE A 162 8.52 16.35 -11.73
C ILE A 162 9.58 15.56 -12.52
N SER A 163 10.53 14.89 -11.85
CA SER A 163 11.55 14.08 -12.52
C SER A 163 11.06 12.70 -12.97
N GLN A 164 9.86 12.28 -12.57
CA GLN A 164 9.33 10.93 -12.81
C GLN A 164 8.14 10.94 -13.76
N SER A 165 7.93 9.81 -14.43
CA SER A 165 6.76 9.64 -15.31
C SER A 165 5.46 9.61 -14.50
N ALA A 166 4.33 9.92 -15.14
CA ALA A 166 3.01 9.83 -14.48
C ALA A 166 2.72 8.42 -13.94
N GLN A 167 3.11 7.38 -14.68
CA GLN A 167 2.93 5.99 -14.24
C GLN A 167 3.82 5.65 -13.05
N GLU A 168 5.06 6.13 -13.04
CA GLU A 168 5.98 5.90 -11.92
C GLU A 168 5.52 6.63 -10.66
N ASN A 169 5.05 7.88 -10.79
CA ASN A 169 4.41 8.60 -9.70
C ASN A 169 3.20 7.85 -9.12
N LEU A 170 2.37 7.24 -9.98
CA LEU A 170 1.23 6.42 -9.55
C LEU A 170 1.66 5.15 -8.81
N ASN A 171 2.67 4.45 -9.31
CA ASN A 171 3.21 3.25 -8.66
C ASN A 171 3.80 3.59 -7.29
N LEU A 172 4.63 4.64 -7.20
CA LEU A 172 5.18 5.10 -5.93
C LEU A 172 4.10 5.57 -4.97
N SER A 173 3.05 6.21 -5.48
CA SER A 173 1.91 6.61 -4.66
C SER A 173 1.21 5.41 -4.05
N ALA A 174 0.98 4.34 -4.84
CA ALA A 174 0.40 3.09 -4.37
C ALA A 174 1.28 2.44 -3.29
N GLU A 175 2.59 2.41 -3.49
CA GLU A 175 3.54 1.88 -2.49
C GLU A 175 3.56 2.68 -1.17
N ASN A 176 3.19 3.97 -1.19
CA ASN A 176 3.23 4.86 -0.03
C ASN A 176 1.85 5.12 0.61
N VAL A 177 0.81 4.38 0.21
CA VAL A 177 -0.56 4.57 0.71
C VAL A 177 -0.63 4.38 2.23
N GLU A 178 -0.11 3.27 2.76
CA GLU A 178 -0.13 2.99 4.21
C GLU A 178 0.51 4.15 4.98
N TYR A 179 1.75 4.50 4.61
CA TYR A 179 2.49 5.56 5.30
C TYR A 179 1.72 6.89 5.29
N SER A 180 1.13 7.25 4.15
CA SER A 180 0.38 8.51 4.00
C SER A 180 -0.88 8.53 4.87
N LEU A 181 -1.66 7.45 4.86
CA LEU A 181 -2.88 7.34 5.66
C LEU A 181 -2.59 7.23 7.16
N ALA A 182 -1.60 6.42 7.55
CA ALA A 182 -1.20 6.25 8.94
C ALA A 182 -0.65 7.55 9.54
N THR A 183 0.10 8.32 8.76
CA THR A 183 0.59 9.65 9.19
C THR A 183 -0.57 10.60 9.44
N ALA A 184 -1.50 10.70 8.49
CA ALA A 184 -2.69 11.54 8.65
C ALA A 184 -3.55 11.10 9.84
N LEU A 185 -3.73 9.80 10.03
CA LEU A 185 -4.46 9.25 11.17
C LEU A 185 -3.79 9.61 12.50
N ARG A 186 -2.47 9.45 12.59
CA ARG A 186 -1.70 9.80 13.77
C ARG A 186 -1.78 11.29 14.11
N GLU A 187 -1.72 12.16 13.10
CA GLU A 187 -1.87 13.61 13.31
C GLU A 187 -3.28 13.99 13.77
N LEU A 188 -4.28 13.22 13.34
CA LEU A 188 -5.68 13.45 13.65
C LEU A 188 -6.05 13.01 15.07
N THR A 189 -5.45 11.92 15.56
CA THR A 189 -5.79 11.30 16.86
C THR A 189 -4.97 11.81 18.04
N GLN A 190 -3.88 12.54 17.80
CA GLN A 190 -3.10 13.25 18.83
C GLN A 190 -3.68 14.65 19.12
#